data_AF-A0A9D7DD75-F1
#
_entry.id   AF-A0A9D7DD75-F1
#
_cell.length_a   1.000
_cell.length_b   1.000
_cell.length_c   1.000
_cell.angle_alpha   90.00
_cell.angle_beta   90.00
_cell.angle_gamma   90.00
#
_symmetry.space_group_name_H-M   'P 1'
#
loop_
_entity.id
_entity.type
_entity.pdbx_description
1 polymer ?
#
loop_
_entity_poly.entity_id
_entity_poly.type
_entity_poly.pdbx_seq_one_letter_code
_entity_poly.pdbx_strand_id
1 'polypeptide(L)'
;MMRSPVLKARFLAQAGLLLEGPLSTARCGAVLEDFVTRMGPEMDRHTARWRKPLDKRSWSVEVEVMRRFAQERAGHVRQQLDRFRSE
;
A
#
# COMPACT_ATOMS: atom_id res chain seq x y z
N MET A 1 -10.65 -24.73 0.79
CA MET A 1 -11.12 -23.76 1.80
C MET A 1 -12.16 -22.79 1.21
N MET A 2 -11.85 -22.06 0.12
CA MET A 2 -12.76 -21.06 -0.47
C MET A 2 -13.98 -21.57 -1.25
N ARG A 3 -14.16 -22.90 -1.38
CA ARG A 3 -15.35 -23.53 -1.99
C ARG A 3 -16.52 -23.68 -1.02
N SER A 4 -16.28 -23.50 0.29
CA SER A 4 -17.34 -23.50 1.30
C SER A 4 -18.02 -22.12 1.33
N PRO A 5 -19.35 -22.03 1.17
CA PRO A 5 -20.06 -20.74 1.21
C PRO A 5 -19.83 -19.97 2.51
N VAL A 6 -19.77 -20.68 3.64
CA VAL A 6 -19.54 -20.08 4.97
C VAL A 6 -18.15 -19.46 5.07
N LEU A 7 -17.12 -20.16 4.61
CA LEU A 7 -15.75 -19.66 4.66
C LEU A 7 -15.53 -18.50 3.68
N LYS A 8 -16.16 -18.57 2.50
CA LYS A 8 -16.16 -17.48 1.52
C LYS A 8 -16.78 -16.21 2.10
N ALA A 9 -17.96 -16.31 2.72
CA ALA A 9 -18.62 -15.18 3.36
C ALA A 9 -17.76 -14.55 4.47
N ARG A 10 -17.16 -15.39 5.34
CA ARG A 10 -16.26 -14.91 6.40
C ARG A 10 -15.03 -14.20 5.84
N PHE A 11 -14.44 -14.72 4.78
CA PHE A 11 -13.31 -14.08 4.12
C PHE A 11 -13.69 -12.71 3.55
N LEU A 12 -14.80 -12.61 2.81
CA LEU A 12 -15.27 -11.35 2.23
C LEU A 12 -15.53 -10.29 3.31
N ALA A 13 -16.17 -10.69 4.42
CA ALA A 13 -16.42 -9.80 5.55
C ALA A 13 -15.10 -9.31 6.19
N GLN A 14 -14.17 -10.23 6.46
CA GLN A 14 -12.88 -9.87 7.07
C GLN A 14 -12.03 -8.99 6.15
N ALA A 15 -12.03 -9.26 4.84
CA ALA A 15 -11.31 -8.46 3.87
C ALA A 15 -11.86 -7.02 3.82
N GLY A 16 -13.19 -6.84 3.88
CA GLY A 16 -13.81 -5.52 4.00
C GLY A 16 -13.34 -4.75 5.24
N LEU A 17 -13.40 -5.40 6.41
CA LEU A 17 -12.95 -4.80 7.67
C LEU A 17 -11.47 -4.38 7.64
N LEU A 18 -10.62 -5.17 6.98
CA LEU A 18 -9.21 -4.81 6.82
C LEU A 18 -9.03 -3.57 5.94
N LEU A 19 -9.77 -3.48 4.82
CA LEU A 19 -9.71 -2.33 3.90
C LEU A 19 -10.26 -1.04 4.51
N GLU A 20 -11.18 -1.13 5.46
CA GLU A 20 -11.74 0.03 6.17
C GLU A 20 -10.88 0.44 7.37
N GLY A 21 -10.15 -0.49 7.97
CA GLY A 21 -9.30 -0.24 9.13
C GLY A 21 -7.80 -0.24 8.81
N PRO A 22 -7.07 -1.31 9.20
CA PRO A 22 -5.61 -1.33 9.20
C PRO A 22 -4.97 -1.21 7.80
N LEU A 23 -5.69 -1.60 6.75
CA LEU A 23 -5.25 -1.51 5.36
C LEU A 23 -5.96 -0.38 4.59
N SER A 24 -6.55 0.60 5.28
CA SER A 24 -7.17 1.76 4.65
C SER A 24 -6.15 2.62 3.89
N THR A 25 -6.63 3.31 2.85
CA THR A 25 -5.83 4.27 2.08
C THR A 25 -5.22 5.33 2.99
N ALA A 26 -6.02 5.90 3.90
CA ALA A 26 -5.58 6.90 4.86
C ALA A 26 -4.43 6.41 5.75
N ARG A 27 -4.58 5.23 6.37
CA ARG A 27 -3.55 4.69 7.26
C ARG A 27 -2.25 4.38 6.52
N CYS A 28 -2.32 3.75 5.35
CA CYS A 28 -1.13 3.43 4.58
C CYS A 28 -0.42 4.69 4.06
N GLY A 29 -1.19 5.69 3.60
CA GLY A 29 -0.63 6.99 3.22
C GLY A 29 0.07 7.66 4.40
N ALA A 30 -0.57 7.70 5.58
CA ALA A 30 0.03 8.27 6.78
C ALA A 30 1.34 7.58 7.19
N VAL A 31 1.39 6.25 7.13
CA VAL A 31 2.62 5.50 7.40
C VAL A 31 3.71 5.82 6.37
N LEU A 32 3.37 5.89 5.09
CA LEU A 32 4.32 6.25 4.04
C LEU A 32 4.90 7.66 4.27
N GLU A 33 4.05 8.65 4.56
CA GLU A 33 4.50 10.02 4.78
C GLU A 33 5.36 10.16 6.05
N ASP A 34 5.12 9.37 7.11
CA ASP A 34 6.02 9.31 8.26
C ASP A 34 7.43 8.87 7.84
N PHE A 35 7.53 7.79 7.07
CA PHE A 35 8.81 7.31 6.54
C PHE A 35 9.49 8.34 5.64
N VAL A 36 8.75 8.96 4.72
CA VAL A 36 9.28 10.00 3.82
C VAL A 36 9.82 11.18 4.61
N THR A 37 9.08 11.64 5.62
CA THR A 37 9.48 12.76 6.48
C THR A 37 10.77 12.45 7.24
N ARG A 38 10.89 11.23 7.78
CA ARG A 38 12.06 10.82 8.56
C ARG A 38 13.30 10.54 7.72
N MET A 39 13.11 9.94 6.54
CA MET A 39 14.24 9.55 5.67
C MET A 39 14.69 10.68 4.74
N GLY A 40 13.78 11.54 4.29
CA GLY A 40 14.05 12.55 3.26
C GLY A 40 15.27 13.44 3.52
N PRO A 41 15.50 13.94 4.74
CA PRO A 41 16.71 14.71 5.07
C PRO A 41 18.01 13.90 4.93
N GLU A 42 17.96 12.58 5.16
CA GLU A 42 19.13 11.71 5.13
C GLU A 42 19.50 11.23 3.72
N MET A 43 18.60 11.39 2.75
CA MET A 43 18.76 10.78 1.43
C MET A 43 19.97 11.31 0.67
N ASP A 44 20.30 12.60 0.79
CA ASP A 44 21.48 13.17 0.13
C ASP A 44 22.78 12.49 0.62
N ARG A 45 22.89 12.29 1.95
CA ARG A 45 24.03 11.56 2.54
C ARG A 45 24.01 10.09 2.16
N HIS A 46 22.83 9.48 2.14
CA HIS A 46 22.64 8.07 1.82
C HIS A 46 23.09 7.78 0.37
N THR A 47 22.62 8.54 -0.61
CA THR A 47 22.95 8.31 -2.02
C THR A 47 24.40 8.64 -2.33
N ALA A 48 25.00 9.64 -1.68
CA ALA A 48 26.43 9.91 -1.80
C ALA A 48 27.30 8.73 -1.33
N ARG A 49 26.91 8.09 -0.22
CA ARG A 49 27.66 6.96 0.35
C ARG A 49 27.43 5.64 -0.38
N TRP A 50 26.17 5.30 -0.63
CA TRP A 50 25.76 3.97 -1.08
C TRP A 50 25.45 3.90 -2.58
N ARG A 51 25.30 5.06 -3.24
CA ARG A 51 24.96 5.18 -4.67
C ARG A 51 23.67 4.43 -5.05
N LYS A 52 22.78 4.27 -4.08
CA LYS A 52 21.46 3.62 -4.21
C LYS A 52 20.43 4.35 -3.34
N PRO A 53 19.31 4.81 -3.89
CA PRO A 53 19.09 5.06 -5.32
C PRO A 53 20.15 6.01 -5.90
N LEU A 54 20.17 6.20 -7.22
CA LEU A 54 21.22 6.97 -7.92
C LEU A 54 21.43 8.35 -7.28
N ASP A 55 20.34 9.03 -6.95
CA ASP A 55 20.29 10.32 -6.28
C ASP A 55 18.96 10.49 -5.51
N LYS A 56 18.84 11.58 -4.77
CA LYS A 56 17.61 11.93 -4.05
C LYS A 56 16.40 12.11 -4.97
N ARG A 57 16.61 12.53 -6.22
CA ARG A 57 15.52 12.65 -7.20
C ARG A 57 14.95 11.29 -7.55
N SER A 58 15.81 10.31 -7.80
CA SER A 58 15.43 8.93 -8.07
C SER A 58 14.69 8.32 -6.89
N TRP A 59 15.12 8.61 -5.66
CA TRP A 59 14.36 8.26 -4.45
C TRP A 59 12.95 8.87 -4.46
N SER A 60 12.82 10.16 -4.75
CA SER A 60 11.51 10.83 -4.78
C SER A 60 10.57 10.22 -5.84
N VAL A 61 11.11 9.78 -6.99
CA VAL A 61 10.32 9.08 -8.02
C VAL A 61 9.74 7.77 -7.49
N GLU A 62 10.53 6.97 -6.77
CA GLU A 62 10.05 5.74 -6.13
C GLU A 62 9.03 6.02 -5.03
N VAL A 63 9.20 7.12 -4.27
CA VAL A 63 8.20 7.58 -3.30
C VAL A 63 6.86 7.88 -3.99
N GLU A 64 6.86 8.52 -5.17
CA GLU A 64 5.63 8.76 -5.93
C GLU A 64 4.95 7.46 -6.39
N VAL A 65 5.71 6.43 -6.77
CA VAL A 65 5.17 5.11 -7.08
C VAL A 65 4.45 4.53 -5.85
N MET A 66 5.07 4.63 -4.67
CA MET A 66 4.48 4.16 -3.42
C MET A 66 3.24 4.96 -3.02
N ARG A 67 3.22 6.28 -3.24
CA ARG A 67 2.04 7.14 -3.02
C ARG A 67 0.88 6.72 -3.90
N ARG A 68 1.15 6.46 -5.19
CA ARG A 68 0.14 5.97 -6.14
C ARG A 68 -0.40 4.62 -5.71
N PHE A 69 0.47 3.67 -5.37
CA PHE A 69 0.05 2.38 -4.83
C PHE A 69 -0.83 2.55 -3.57
N ALA A 70 -0.46 3.46 -2.67
CA ALA A 70 -1.23 3.72 -1.46
C ALA A 70 -2.65 4.25 -1.76
N GLN A 71 -2.80 5.06 -2.81
CA GLN A 71 -4.10 5.59 -3.26
C GLN A 71 -4.94 4.50 -3.93
N GLU A 72 -4.36 3.75 -4.86
CA GLU A 72 -5.10 2.92 -5.81
C GLU A 72 -5.41 1.51 -5.28
N ARG A 73 -4.54 0.93 -4.43
CA ARG A 73 -4.65 -0.49 -4.03
C ARG A 73 -6.01 -0.87 -3.45
N ALA A 74 -6.63 0.01 -2.66
CA ALA A 74 -7.90 -0.30 -2.00
C ALA A 74 -9.04 -0.42 -3.02
N GLY A 75 -9.02 0.38 -4.09
CA GLY A 75 -9.97 0.26 -5.20
C GLY A 75 -9.82 -1.07 -5.94
N HIS A 76 -8.59 -1.45 -6.28
CA HIS A 76 -8.31 -2.72 -6.94
C HIS A 76 -8.72 -3.94 -6.11
N VAL A 77 -8.44 -3.93 -4.79
CA VAL A 77 -8.86 -5.03 -3.92
C VAL A 77 -10.39 -5.11 -3.85
N ARG A 78 -11.10 -3.97 -3.73
CA ARG A 78 -12.58 -3.99 -3.74
C ARG A 78 -13.13 -4.61 -5.02
N GLN A 79 -12.61 -4.21 -6.19
CA GLN A 79 -13.02 -4.81 -7.47
C GLN A 79 -12.80 -6.33 -7.51
N GLN A 80 -11.67 -6.81 -6.97
CA GLN A 80 -11.39 -8.25 -6.89
C GLN A 80 -12.34 -8.98 -5.92
N LEU A 81 -12.67 -8.37 -4.77
CA LEU A 81 -13.62 -8.94 -3.81
C LEU A 81 -15.05 -9.00 -4.40
N ASP A 82 -15.46 -7.99 -5.17
CA ASP A 82 -16.77 -7.95 -5.82
C ASP A 82 -16.87 -9.01 -6.93
N ARG A 83 -15.81 -9.15 -7.74
CA ARG A 83 -15.71 -10.24 -8.70
C ARG A 83 -15.78 -11.60 -8.01
N PHE A 84 -14.97 -11.81 -6.97
CA PHE A 84 -14.94 -13.07 -6.24
C PHE A 84 -16.29 -13.38 -5.58
N ARG A 85 -17.06 -12.38 -5.14
CA ARG A 85 -18.42 -12.57 -4.60
C ARG A 85 -19.37 -13.16 -5.65
N SER A 86 -19.22 -12.73 -6.89
CA SER A 86 -20.12 -13.06 -8.02
C SER A 86 -19.81 -14.41 -8.69
N GLU A 87 -18.62 -14.96 -8.46
CA GLU A 87 -18.19 -16.31 -8.90
C GLU A 87 -18.73 -17.43 -8.00
#